data_AF-A0A3B0XWJ9-F1
#
_entry.id   AF-A0A3B0XWJ9-F1
#
_cell.length_a   1.000
_cell.length_b   1.000
_cell.length_c   1.000
_cell.angle_alpha   90.00
_cell.angle_beta   90.00
_cell.angle_gamma   90.00
#
_symmetry.space_group_name_H-M   'P 1'
#
loop_
_entity.id
_entity.type
_entity.pdbx_description
1 polymer ?
#
loop_
_entity_poly.entity_id
_entity_poly.type
_entity_poly.pdbx_seq_one_letter_code
_entity_poly.pdbx_strand_id
1 'polypeptide(L)' 'MSDKIPNFILEKHPEMVQVFEAIKQYKKNGKITVKCIYCDKPLSIYADETLGFLNVNCQCGKSSYRSKWNPNKT' A
#
# COMPACT_ATOMS: atom_id res chain seq x y z
N MET A 1 11.19 4.29 -13.16
CA MET A 1 11.20 2.84 -13.40
C MET A 1 9.80 2.33 -13.10
N SER A 2 9.20 1.54 -13.98
CA SER A 2 7.84 1.02 -13.74
C SER A 2 7.96 -0.12 -12.72
N ASP A 3 7.64 0.14 -11.45
CA ASP A 3 7.59 -0.85 -10.37
C ASP A 3 6.57 -1.96 -10.71
N LYS A 4 7.00 -2.93 -11.52
CA LYS A 4 6.20 -4.12 -11.82
C LYS A 4 6.34 -5.07 -10.63
N ILE A 5 5.21 -5.36 -9.97
CA ILE A 5 5.16 -6.37 -8.92
C ILE A 5 5.46 -7.71 -9.56
N PRO A 6 6.47 -8.48 -9.07
CA PRO A 6 6.75 -9.81 -9.60
C PRO A 6 5.52 -10.71 -9.53
N ASN A 7 5.22 -11.44 -10.61
CA ASN A 7 4.03 -12.29 -10.69
C ASN A 7 3.95 -13.32 -9.55
N PHE A 8 5.08 -13.89 -9.13
CA PHE A 8 5.11 -14.87 -8.03
C PHE A 8 4.61 -14.27 -6.69
N ILE A 9 4.79 -12.95 -6.49
CA ILE A 9 4.28 -12.25 -5.31
C ILE A 9 2.77 -12.11 -5.44
N LEU A 10 2.25 -11.81 -6.63
CA LEU A 10 0.81 -11.70 -6.86
C LEU A 10 0.08 -13.03 -6.71
N GLU A 11 0.72 -14.15 -7.06
CA GLU A 11 0.16 -15.49 -6.87
C GLU A 11 0.01 -15.86 -5.39
N LYS A 12 0.96 -15.46 -4.54
CA LYS A 12 0.94 -15.76 -3.10
C LYS A 12 0.26 -14.68 -2.26
N HIS A 13 0.28 -13.44 -2.76
CA HIS A 13 -0.19 -12.24 -2.09
C HIS A 13 -0.99 -11.36 -3.07
N PRO A 14 -2.20 -11.79 -3.49
CA PRO A 14 -3.04 -11.03 -4.41
C PRO A 14 -3.44 -9.65 -3.87
N GLU A 15 -3.41 -9.45 -2.55
CA GLU A 15 -3.65 -8.18 -1.88
C GLU A 15 -2.63 -7.08 -2.26
N MET A 16 -1.46 -7.47 -2.75
CA MET A 16 -0.39 -6.54 -3.08
C MET A 16 -0.78 -5.59 -4.21
N VAL A 17 -1.60 -6.02 -5.17
CA VAL A 17 -2.09 -5.13 -6.26
C VAL A 17 -2.74 -3.87 -5.69
N GLN A 18 -3.67 -4.07 -4.74
CA GLN A 18 -4.40 -2.98 -4.11
C GLN A 18 -3.53 -2.16 -3.17
N VAL A 19 -2.62 -2.80 -2.44
CA VAL A 19 -1.65 -2.12 -1.60
C VAL A 19 -0.81 -1.14 -2.43
N PHE A 20 -0.21 -1.59 -3.53
CA PHE A 20 0.61 -0.72 -4.38
C PHE A 20 -0.20 0.39 -5.03
N GLU A 21 -1.45 0.12 -5.44
CA GLU A 21 -2.35 1.14 -5.95
C GLU A 21 -2.66 2.20 -4.89
N ALA A 22 -2.93 1.78 -3.65
CA ALA A 22 -3.18 2.69 -2.53
C ALA A 22 -1.95 3.59 -2.29
N ILE A 23 -0.74 3.02 -2.29
CA ILE A 23 0.51 3.77 -2.14
C ILE A 23 0.68 4.79 -3.27
N LYS A 24 0.39 4.38 -4.52
CA LYS A 24 0.47 5.26 -5.68
C LYS A 24 -0.53 6.42 -5.58
N GLN A 25 -1.75 6.16 -5.13
CA GLN A 25 -2.76 7.20 -4.92
C GLN A 25 -2.35 8.17 -3.80
N TYR A 26 -1.83 7.63 -2.68
CA TYR A 26 -1.31 8.42 -1.57
C TYR A 26 -0.19 9.37 -2.04
N LYS A 27 0.80 8.86 -2.79
CA LYS A 27 1.90 9.67 -3.33
C LYS A 27 1.46 10.74 -4.34
N LYS A 28 0.38 10.50 -5.08
CA LYS A 28 -0.10 11.43 -6.12
C LYS A 28 -1.00 12.54 -5.57
N ASN A 29 -1.94 12.19 -4.70
CA ASN A 29 -3.06 13.08 -4.35
C ASN A 29 -3.55 12.93 -2.91
N GLY A 30 -2.91 12.08 -2.08
CA GLY A 30 -3.28 11.81 -0.69
C GLY A 30 -4.62 11.06 -0.48
N LYS A 31 -5.55 11.13 -1.43
CA LYS A 31 -6.86 10.46 -1.37
C LYS A 31 -6.74 9.01 -1.83
N ILE A 32 -7.11 8.08 -0.96
CA ILE A 32 -7.09 6.64 -1.22
C ILE A 32 -8.52 6.16 -1.41
N THR A 33 -8.82 5.62 -2.58
CA THR A 33 -10.12 5.02 -2.92
C THR A 33 -10.04 3.50 -2.99
N VAL A 34 -8.86 2.93 -2.78
CA VAL A 34 -8.62 1.49 -2.89
C VAL A 34 -9.20 0.77 -1.69
N LYS A 35 -9.92 -0.32 -1.96
CA LYS A 35 -10.49 -1.22 -0.96
C LYS A 35 -9.65 -2.47 -0.85
N CYS A 36 -9.75 -3.21 0.25
CA CYS A 36 -9.09 -4.50 0.38
C CYS A 36 -9.93 -5.64 -0.19
N ILE A 37 -9.29 -6.57 -0.92
CA ILE A 37 -9.91 -7.70 -1.64
C ILE A 37 -10.69 -8.64 -0.72
N TYR A 38 -10.33 -8.70 0.56
CA TYR A 38 -10.92 -9.65 1.50
C TYR A 38 -12.10 -9.09 2.27
N CYS A 39 -12.12 -7.78 2.50
CA CYS A 39 -13.06 -7.12 3.39
C CYS A 39 -13.98 -6.12 2.66
N ASP A 40 -13.68 -5.76 1.41
CA ASP A 40 -14.24 -4.63 0.63
C ASP A 40 -14.20 -3.27 1.35
N LYS A 41 -13.50 -3.20 2.48
CA LYS A 41 -13.32 -1.97 3.26
C LYS A 41 -12.15 -1.15 2.72
N PRO A 42 -12.16 0.17 2.89
CA PRO A 42 -11.07 1.04 2.47
C PRO A 42 -9.73 0.63 3.09
N LEU A 43 -8.66 0.72 2.31
CA LEU A 43 -7.30 0.67 2.81
C LEU A 43 -6.92 2.01 3.41
N SER A 44 -6.33 1.98 4.60
CA SER A 44 -5.75 3.14 5.25
C SER A 44 -4.25 3.16 5.04
N ILE A 45 -3.70 4.33 4.73
CA ILE A 45 -2.25 4.55 4.69
C ILE A 45 -1.90 5.62 5.71
N TYR A 46 -0.83 5.35 6.46
CA TYR A 46 -0.20 6.35 7.31
C TYR A 46 1.32 6.30 7.13
N ALA A 47 1.93 7.49 7.11
CA ALA A 47 3.37 7.65 7.12
C ALA A 47 3.85 7.74 8.57
N ASP A 48 4.76 6.86 8.94
CA ASP A 48 5.53 6.94 10.17
C ASP A 48 6.85 7.67 9.86
N GLU A 49 6.86 8.98 10.12
CA GLU A 49 8.01 9.83 9.81
C GLU A 49 9.21 9.55 10.71
N THR A 50 8.95 9.15 11.96
CA THR A 50 9.97 8.81 12.96
C THR A 50 10.81 7.61 12.52
N LEU A 51 10.15 6.59 11.97
CA LEU A 51 10.82 5.38 11.52
C LEU A 51 11.13 5.41 10.01
N GLY A 52 10.58 6.35 9.25
CA GLY A 52 10.73 6.44 7.80
C GLY A 52 10.02 5.28 7.08
N PHE A 53 8.79 4.97 7.48
CA PHE A 53 7.98 3.91 6.85
C PHE A 53 6.62 4.39 6.42
N LEU A 54 6.12 3.82 5.33
CA LEU A 54 4.73 3.91 4.91
C LEU A 54 4.04 2.59 5.28
N ASN A 55 2.95 2.68 6.02
CA ASN A 55 2.16 1.53 6.42
C ASN A 55 0.80 1.56 5.72
N VAL A 56 0.40 0.43 5.15
CA VAL A 56 -0.90 0.21 4.50
C VAL A 56 -1.63 -0.87 5.29
N ASN A 57 -2.88 -0.65 5.68
CA ASN A 57 -3.67 -1.59 6.48
C ASN A 57 -5.16 -1.62 6.05
N CYS A 58 -5.79 -2.81 5.94
CA CYS A 58 -7.26 -2.95 6.04
C CYS A 58 -7.65 -3.08 7.52
N GLN A 59 -8.82 -2.57 7.88
CA GLN A 59 -9.49 -2.81 9.17
C GLN A 59 -9.61 -4.29 9.57
N CYS A 60 -9.60 -5.24 8.61
CA CYS A 60 -9.66 -6.67 8.90
C CYS A 60 -8.28 -7.31 9.18
N GLY A 61 -7.19 -6.56 9.04
CA GLY A 61 -5.82 -7.04 9.24
C GLY A 61 -5.28 -7.99 8.15
N LYS A 62 -6.10 -8.40 7.17
CA LYS A 62 -5.68 -9.33 6.10
C LYS A 62 -4.85 -8.70 4.99
N SER A 63 -4.83 -7.38 4.89
CA SER A 63 -4.01 -6.64 3.93
C SER A 63 -3.23 -5.59 4.68
N SER A 64 -2.03 -5.98 5.13
CA SER A 64 -1.11 -5.15 5.89
C SER A 64 0.26 -5.17 5.20
N TYR A 65 0.80 -4.00 4.89
CA TYR A 65 2.08 -3.88 4.21
C TYR A 65 2.86 -2.69 4.75
N ARG A 66 4.17 -2.88 4.93
CA ARG A 66 5.10 -1.86 5.40
C ARG A 66 6.20 -1.69 4.38
N SER A 67 6.40 -0.46 3.91
CA SER A 67 7.46 -0.11 2.98
C SER A 67 8.32 1.01 3.55
N LYS A 68 9.62 1.03 3.20
CA LYS A 68 10.47 2.17 3.53
C LYS A 68 9.97 3.40 2.77
N TRP A 69 9.80 4.50 3.48
CA TRP A 69 9.33 5.77 2.94
C TRP A 69 10.38 6.83 3.19
N ASN A 70 10.82 7.47 2.11
CA ASN A 70 11.72 8.61 2.19
C ASN A 70 11.02 9.80 1.53
N PRO A 71 10.55 10.79 2.29
CA PRO A 71 9.87 11.97 1.74
C PRO A 71 10.77 12.79 0.79
N ASN A 72 12.10 12.62 0.88
CA ASN A 72 13.08 13.37 0.08
C ASN A 72 13.49 12.68 -1.24
N LYS A 73 12.92 11.51 -1.58
CA LYS A 73 13.14 10.82 -2.88
C LYS A 73 11.87 10.84 -3.73
N THR A 74 11.35 12.04 -4.00
CA THR A 74 10.24 12.26 -4.93
C THR A 74 10.77 12.74 -6.26
#